data_AF-A0A3D3WAC9-F1
#
_entry.id   AF-A0A3D3WAC9-F1
#
_cell.length_a   1.000
_cell.length_b   1.000
_cell.length_c   1.000
_cell.angle_alpha   90.00
_cell.angle_beta   90.00
_cell.angle_gamma   90.00
#
_symmetry.space_group_name_H-M   'P 1'
#
loop_
_entity.id
_entity.type
_entity.pdbx_description
1 polymer ?
#
loop_
_entity_poly.entity_id
_entity_poly.type
_entity_poly.pdbx_seq_one_letter_code
_entity_poly.pdbx_strand_id
1 'polypeptide(L)' 'QALQGIEKIISVECNGKGQLVTLVQQHGFKVDDQILKYDGRPFSLEDLENDVKKVIG' A
#
# COMPACT_ATOMS: atom_id res chain seq x y z
N GLN A 1 18.95 2.01 1.48
CA GLN A 1 18.84 2.61 2.82
C GLN A 1 17.40 2.67 3.30
N ALA A 2 16.46 3.30 2.58
CA ALA A 2 15.07 3.47 3.06
C ALA A 2 14.30 2.19 3.43
N LEU A 3 14.54 1.07 2.71
CA LEU A 3 13.87 -0.21 2.97
C LEU A 3 14.75 -1.23 3.70
N GLN A 4 15.92 -0.83 4.18
CA GLN A 4 16.84 -1.74 4.85
C GLN A 4 16.27 -2.12 6.23
N GLY A 5 16.11 -3.42 6.47
CA GLY A 5 15.54 -3.95 7.72
C GLY A 5 14.01 -3.90 7.80
N ILE A 6 13.32 -3.54 6.71
CA ILE A 6 11.86 -3.61 6.65
C ILE A 6 11.42 -5.05 6.38
N GLU A 7 10.53 -5.57 7.23
CA GLU A 7 10.00 -6.93 7.13
C GLU A 7 8.75 -7.02 6.25
N LYS A 8 8.01 -5.92 6.12
CA LYS A 8 6.74 -5.86 5.39
C LYS A 8 6.55 -4.50 4.73
N ILE A 9 6.29 -4.50 3.43
CA ILE A 9 6.03 -3.30 2.62
C ILE A 9 4.58 -3.32 2.15
N ILE A 10 3.81 -2.30 2.53
CA ILE A 10 2.39 -2.14 2.15
C ILE A 10 2.26 -0.90 1.27
N SER A 11 1.72 -1.05 0.06
CA SER A 11 1.38 0.09 -0.81
C SER A 11 -0.01 0.61 -0.48
N VAL A 12 -0.16 1.93 -0.28
CA VAL A 12 -1.45 2.58 -0.06
C VAL A 12 -1.70 3.55 -1.21
N GLU A 13 -2.76 3.33 -1.98
CA GLU A 13 -3.02 4.07 -3.22
C GLU A 13 -4.48 4.47 -3.40
N CYS A 14 -4.71 5.71 -3.85
CA CYS A 14 -6.03 6.17 -4.31
C CYS A 14 -6.29 5.80 -5.78
N ASN A 15 -6.01 4.55 -6.16
CA ASN A 15 -6.35 4.01 -7.48
C ASN A 15 -6.70 2.52 -7.39
N GLY A 16 -7.48 2.02 -8.35
CA GLY A 16 -7.94 0.63 -8.35
C GLY A 16 -6.98 -0.38 -9.01
N LYS A 17 -5.84 0.07 -9.56
CA LYS A 17 -4.93 -0.79 -10.32
C LYS A 17 -3.59 -1.08 -9.64
N GLY A 18 -3.28 -0.42 -8.52
CA GLY A 18 -1.97 -0.53 -7.89
C GLY A 18 -0.85 -0.03 -8.81
N GLN A 19 -1.05 1.16 -9.40
CA GLN A 19 -0.12 1.70 -10.40
C GLN A 19 1.28 1.96 -9.81
N LEU A 20 1.37 2.37 -8.54
CA LEU A 20 2.65 2.51 -7.85
C LEU A 20 3.32 1.16 -7.66
N VAL A 21 2.58 0.12 -7.25
CA VAL A 21 3.12 -1.24 -7.16
C VAL A 21 3.71 -1.70 -8.50
N THR A 22 2.97 -1.48 -9.60
CA THR A 22 3.44 -1.81 -10.95
C THR A 22 4.75 -1.09 -11.26
N LEU A 23 4.86 0.20 -10.93
CA LEU A 23 6.06 1.00 -11.16
C LEU A 23 7.24 0.53 -10.30
N VAL A 24 7.07 0.37 -9.00
CA VAL A 24 8.19 0.02 -8.10
C VAL A 24 8.69 -1.41 -8.32
N GLN A 25 7.82 -2.33 -8.74
CA GLN A 25 8.24 -3.68 -9.13
C GLN A 25 9.17 -3.67 -10.35
N GLN A 26 8.99 -2.75 -11.29
CA GLN A 26 9.92 -2.57 -12.42
C GLN A 26 11.32 -2.10 -11.96
N HIS A 27 11.42 -1.55 -10.75
CA HIS A 27 12.66 -1.11 -10.13
C HIS A 27 13.21 -2.09 -9.08
N GLY A 28 12.67 -3.32 -9.02
CA GLY A 28 13.16 -4.39 -8.14
C GLY A 28 12.65 -4.33 -6.70
N PHE A 29 11.64 -3.51 -6.42
CA PHE A 29 10.99 -3.48 -5.11
C PHE A 29 9.91 -4.56 -5.00
N LYS A 30 9.91 -5.28 -3.88
CA LYS A 30 8.84 -6.21 -3.50
C LYS A 30 7.84 -5.47 -2.61
N VAL A 31 6.56 -5.57 -2.95
CA VAL A 31 5.45 -5.09 -2.12
C VAL A 31 4.70 -6.32 -1.66
N ASP A 32 4.43 -6.42 -0.37
CA ASP A 32 3.80 -7.60 0.23
C ASP A 32 2.27 -7.49 0.22
N ASP A 33 1.74 -6.28 0.39
CA ASP A 33 0.29 -6.03 0.43
C ASP A 33 -0.10 -4.67 -0.17
N GLN A 34 -1.38 -4.52 -0.50
CA GLN A 34 -1.94 -3.31 -1.11
C GLN A 34 -3.24 -2.89 -0.41
N ILE A 35 -3.37 -1.60 -0.11
CA ILE A 35 -4.60 -0.95 0.34
C ILE A 35 -5.01 0.04 -0.75
N LEU A 36 -6.08 -0.28 -1.47
CA LEU A 36 -6.54 0.49 -2.64
C LEU A 36 -7.88 1.15 -2.35
N LYS A 37 -8.00 2.45 -2.66
CA LYS A 37 -9.27 3.18 -2.62
C LYS A 37 -9.53 3.84 -3.97
N TYR A 38 -10.75 3.66 -4.49
CA TYR A 38 -11.13 4.11 -5.83
C TYR A 38 -12.60 4.56 -5.89
N ASP A 39 -13.16 4.96 -4.74
CA ASP A 39 -14.53 5.47 -4.58
C ASP A 39 -14.66 6.99 -4.80
N GLY A 40 -13.57 7.65 -5.22
CA GLY A 40 -13.50 9.10 -5.41
C GLY A 40 -13.35 9.91 -4.12
N ARG A 41 -13.22 9.27 -2.96
CA ARG A 41 -13.00 9.92 -1.66
C ARG A 41 -11.58 9.69 -1.17
N PRO A 42 -10.98 10.62 -0.40
CA PRO A 42 -9.71 10.36 0.26
C PRO A 42 -9.87 9.27 1.33
N PHE A 43 -8.76 8.65 1.74
CA PHE A 43 -8.75 7.86 2.96
C PHE A 43 -9.10 8.74 4.16
N SER A 44 -10.01 8.26 5.01
CA SER A 44 -10.13 8.77 6.36
C SER A 44 -9.06 8.11 7.23
N LEU A 45 -8.70 8.73 8.35
CA LEU A 45 -7.78 8.12 9.32
C LEU A 45 -8.33 6.77 9.81
N GLU A 46 -9.62 6.74 10.15
CA GLU A 46 -10.30 5.53 10.65
C GLU A 46 -10.33 4.40 9.61
N ASP A 47 -10.66 4.70 8.35
CA ASP A 47 -10.67 3.73 7.26
C ASP A 47 -9.28 3.11 7.10
N LEU A 48 -8.25 3.96 7.03
CA LEU A 48 -6.88 3.51 6.80
C LEU A 48 -6.34 2.72 8.00
N GLU A 49 -6.59 3.14 9.24
CA GLU A 49 -6.22 2.37 10.42
C GLU A 49 -6.86 0.98 10.43
N ASN A 50 -8.14 0.89 10.06
CA ASN A 50 -8.86 -0.38 9.99
C ASN A 50 -8.30 -1.28 8.88
N ASP A 51 -7.98 -0.73 7.71
CA ASP A 51 -7.41 -1.51 6.62
C ASP A 51 -5.97 -1.95 6.91
N VAL A 52 -5.16 -1.10 7.52
CA VAL A 52 -3.81 -1.48 7.98
C VAL A 52 -3.89 -2.61 9.00
N LYS A 53 -4.79 -2.54 9.99
CA LYS A 53 -5.01 -3.63 10.97
C LYS A 53 -5.36 -4.97 10.32
N LYS A 54 -6.18 -4.98 9.27
CA LYS A 54 -6.51 -6.21 8.52
C LYS A 54 -5.31 -6.81 7.81
N VAL A 55 -4.38 -5.97 7.36
CA VAL A 55 -3.20 -6.39 6.59
C VAL A 55 -2.05 -6.81 7.51
N ILE A 56 -1.87 -6.16 8.67
CA ILE A 56 -0.79 -6.49 9.61
C ILE A 56 -1.17 -7.59 10.62
N GLY A 57 -2.47 -7.84 10.79
CA GLY A 57 -3.04 -8.78 11.77
C GLY A 57 -2.96 -10.24 11.37
#